data_AF-A0A180EYE7-F1
#
_entry.id   AF-A0A180EYE7-F1
#
_cell.length_a   1.000
_cell.length_b   1.000
_cell.length_c   1.000
_cell.angle_alpha   90.00
_cell.angle_beta   90.00
_cell.angle_gamma   90.00
#
_symmetry.space_group_name_H-M   'P 1'
#
loop_
_entity.id
_entity.type
_entity.pdbx_description
1 polymer ?
#
loop_
_entity_poly.entity_id
_entity_poly.type
_entity_poly.pdbx_seq_one_letter_code
_entity_poly.pdbx_strand_id
1 'polypeptide(L)'
;MGIVYDTAFPASLIEETVATRIDGFRLSQEFGGMLYAGQLLNAVVSSPGVLTATLSRLVRKGTDNPDYIPVGGGYARLYAGYFNYDLDGSSFTYVPLTPARQ
;
A
#
# COMPACT_ATOMS: atom_id res chain seq x y z
N MET A 1 5.76 3.97 1.56
CA MET A 1 5.99 2.87 0.61
C MET A 1 6.82 3.38 -0.56
N GLY A 2 7.87 2.66 -0.95
CA GLY A 2 8.67 2.98 -2.14
C GLY A 2 8.19 2.15 -3.32
N ILE A 3 8.02 2.76 -4.49
CA ILE A 3 7.52 2.11 -5.71
C ILE A 3 8.53 2.35 -6.81
N VAL A 4 9.03 1.29 -7.42
CA VAL A 4 9.87 1.37 -8.62
C VAL A 4 9.01 1.01 -9.82
N TYR A 5 8.99 1.88 -10.83
CA TYR A 5 8.11 1.75 -11.98
C TYR A 5 8.85 1.93 -13.31
N ASP A 6 8.30 1.36 -14.37
CA ASP A 6 8.81 1.46 -15.73
C ASP A 6 8.51 2.85 -16.31
N THR A 7 9.54 3.51 -16.85
CA THR A 7 9.45 4.85 -17.46
C THR A 7 8.68 4.87 -18.78
N ALA A 8 8.35 3.71 -19.35
CA ALA A 8 7.38 3.60 -20.43
C ALA A 8 5.97 4.08 -20.00
N PHE A 9 5.68 4.11 -18.70
CA PHE A 9 4.42 4.58 -18.14
C PHE A 9 4.57 5.97 -17.51
N PRO A 10 3.63 6.90 -17.76
CA PRO A 10 3.60 8.20 -17.09
C PRO A 10 3.46 8.03 -15.56
N ALA A 11 4.19 8.84 -14.79
CA ALA A 11 4.14 8.81 -13.34
C ALA A 11 2.70 8.99 -12.79
N SER A 12 1.91 9.89 -13.39
CA SER A 12 0.52 10.12 -13.00
C SER A 12 -0.36 8.86 -13.17
N LEU A 13 -0.12 8.07 -14.22
CA LEU A 13 -0.83 6.81 -14.42
C LEU A 13 -0.42 5.78 -13.36
N ILE A 14 0.87 5.72 -13.01
CA ILE A 14 1.34 4.83 -11.93
C ILE A 14 0.70 5.21 -10.61
N GLU A 15 0.65 6.49 -10.26
CA GLU A 15 0.02 7.01 -9.05
C GLU A 15 -1.46 6.62 -8.97
N GLU A 16 -2.22 6.88 -10.04
CA GLU A 16 -3.65 6.55 -10.12
C GLU A 16 -3.90 5.04 -10.00
N THR A 17 -3.10 4.24 -10.70
CA THR A 17 -3.29 2.79 -10.73
C THR A 17 -2.94 2.16 -9.39
N VAL A 18 -1.85 2.63 -8.75
CA VAL A 18 -1.47 2.19 -7.40
C VAL A 18 -2.53 2.60 -6.37
N ALA A 19 -3.03 3.84 -6.43
CA ALA A 19 -4.09 4.29 -5.53
C ALA A 19 -5.35 3.41 -5.66
N THR A 20 -5.75 3.10 -6.91
CA THR A 20 -6.88 2.21 -7.19
C THR A 20 -6.66 0.80 -6.66
N ARG A 21 -5.45 0.24 -6.77
CA ARG A 21 -5.14 -1.10 -6.20
C ARG A 21 -5.16 -1.10 -4.68
N ILE A 22 -4.66 -0.04 -4.04
CA ILE A 22 -4.69 0.09 -2.59
C ILE A 22 -6.14 0.20 -2.10
N ASP A 23 -6.98 1.01 -2.75
CA ASP A 23 -8.38 1.12 -2.38
C ASP A 23 -9.14 -0.19 -2.61
N GLY A 24 -8.90 -0.86 -3.75
CA GLY A 24 -9.46 -2.18 -3.99
C GLY A 24 -9.04 -3.22 -2.95
N PHE A 25 -7.78 -3.18 -2.51
CA PHE A 25 -7.30 -4.03 -1.41
C PHE A 25 -7.95 -3.66 -0.07
N ARG A 26 -8.15 -2.37 0.23
CA ARG A 26 -8.88 -1.90 1.41
C ARG A 26 -10.30 -2.43 1.42
N LEU A 27 -11.00 -2.33 0.29
CA LEU A 27 -12.39 -2.76 0.13
C LEU A 27 -12.55 -4.29 0.17
N SER A 28 -11.51 -5.05 -0.19
CA SER A 28 -11.55 -6.52 -0.08
C SER A 28 -11.35 -7.05 1.34
N GLN A 29 -11.01 -6.19 2.30
CA GLN A 29 -10.80 -6.62 3.68
C GLN A 29 -12.14 -6.83 4.39
N GLU A 30 -12.38 -8.06 4.85
CA GLU A 30 -13.56 -8.40 5.62
C GLU A 30 -13.43 -8.02 7.11
N PHE A 31 -14.57 -7.72 7.73
CA PHE A 31 -14.66 -7.48 9.16
C PHE A 31 -14.26 -8.73 9.96
N GLY A 32 -13.38 -8.58 10.96
CA GLY A 32 -12.82 -9.72 11.69
C GLY A 32 -11.72 -10.48 10.92
N GLY A 33 -11.37 -10.01 9.72
CA GLY A 33 -10.35 -10.62 8.87
C GLY A 33 -8.91 -10.38 9.33
N MET A 34 -7.96 -10.82 8.51
CA MET A 34 -6.53 -10.58 8.70
C MET A 34 -5.97 -9.77 7.55
N LEU A 35 -5.36 -8.64 7.89
CA LEU A 35 -4.58 -7.82 6.99
C LEU A 35 -3.19 -8.44 6.85
N TYR A 36 -2.79 -8.78 5.63
CA TYR A 36 -1.45 -9.28 5.35
C TYR A 36 -0.64 -8.23 4.58
N ALA A 37 0.51 -7.83 5.13
CA ALA A 37 1.41 -6.88 4.50
C ALA A 37 1.90 -7.36 3.12
N GLY A 38 2.12 -8.67 2.98
CA GLY A 38 2.49 -9.29 1.70
C GLY A 38 1.39 -9.22 0.65
N GLN A 39 0.11 -9.31 1.05
CA GLN A 39 -1.00 -9.18 0.11
C GLN A 39 -1.18 -7.74 -0.38
N LEU A 40 -0.97 -6.75 0.49
CA LEU A 40 -0.92 -5.35 0.09
C LEU A 40 0.21 -5.11 -0.92
N LEU A 41 1.42 -5.61 -0.63
CA LEU A 41 2.56 -5.52 -1.55
C LEU A 41 2.26 -6.17 -2.90
N ASN A 42 1.68 -7.37 -2.89
CA ASN A 42 1.30 -8.06 -4.11
C ASN A 42 0.24 -7.29 -4.91
N ALA A 43 -0.76 -6.69 -4.26
CA ALA A 43 -1.77 -5.88 -4.92
C ALA A 43 -1.15 -4.68 -5.65
N VAL A 44 -0.16 -4.03 -5.03
CA VAL A 44 0.57 -2.89 -5.61
C VAL A 44 1.49 -3.32 -6.75
N VAL A 45 2.26 -4.40 -6.57
CA VAL A 45 3.17 -4.93 -7.61
C VAL A 45 2.39 -5.45 -8.82
N SER A 46 1.12 -5.84 -8.64
CA SER A 46 0.22 -6.24 -9.74
C SER A 46 -0.33 -5.05 -10.54
N SER A 47 0.02 -3.80 -10.20
CA SER A 47 -0.30 -2.63 -11.01
C SER A 47 0.53 -2.59 -12.30
N PRO A 48 -0.10 -2.37 -13.47
CA PRO A 48 0.62 -2.09 -14.71
C PRO A 48 1.73 -1.04 -14.52
N GLY A 49 2.92 -1.34 -15.03
CA GLY A 49 4.08 -0.47 -14.96
C GLY A 49 4.80 -0.45 -13.60
N VAL A 50 4.27 -1.07 -12.55
CA VAL A 50 5.01 -1.26 -11.29
C VAL A 50 5.92 -2.49 -11.42
N LEU A 51 7.21 -2.30 -11.14
CA LEU A 51 8.21 -3.36 -11.21
C LEU A 51 8.42 -4.01 -9.84
N THR A 52 8.49 -3.18 -8.79
CA THR A 52 8.60 -3.64 -7.41
C THR A 52 8.13 -2.57 -6.45
N ALA A 53 7.77 -2.98 -5.24
CA ALA A 53 7.38 -2.10 -4.16
C ALA A 53 7.98 -2.55 -2.83
N THR A 54 8.33 -1.56 -1.99
CA THR A 54 8.86 -1.78 -0.65
C THR A 54 7.96 -1.11 0.37
N LEU A 55 7.39 -1.90 1.27
CA LEU A 55 6.56 -1.42 2.37
C LEU A 55 7.46 -1.13 3.57
N SER A 56 7.70 0.17 3.83
CA SER A 56 8.54 0.62 4.94
C SER A 56 7.87 0.46 6.30
N ARG A 57 6.57 0.75 6.38
CA ARG A 57 5.77 0.64 7.60
C ARG A 57 4.31 0.43 7.23
N LEU A 58 3.65 -0.43 7.99
CA LEU A 58 2.20 -0.60 7.97
C LEU A 58 1.68 -0.32 9.37
N VAL A 59 0.67 0.53 9.47
CA VAL A 59 0.03 0.89 10.73
C VAL A 59 -1.47 0.69 10.62
N ARG A 60 -2.10 0.40 11.75
CA ARG A 60 -3.55 0.38 11.90
C ARG A 60 -3.95 1.40 12.96
N LYS A 61 -5.12 2.01 12.78
CA LYS A 61 -5.77 2.87 13.78
C LYS A 61 -7.21 2.39 13.92
N GLY A 62 -7.62 2.14 15.16
CA GLY A 62 -8.97 1.68 15.48
C GLY A 62 -9.84 2.83 15.96
N THR A 63 -11.16 2.66 15.93
CA THR A 63 -12.07 3.59 16.61
C THR A 63 -11.87 3.61 18.13
N ASP A 64 -11.35 2.52 18.68
CA ASP A 64 -11.05 2.32 20.10
C ASP A 64 -9.61 2.71 20.48
N ASN A 65 -8.76 3.08 19.52
CA ASN A 65 -7.38 3.44 19.79
C ASN A 65 -6.98 4.76 19.09
N PRO A 66 -6.64 5.82 19.84
CA PRO A 66 -6.23 7.09 19.25
C PRO A 66 -4.88 6.99 18.51
N ASP A 67 -4.05 6.00 18.84
CA ASP A 67 -2.68 5.88 18.35
C ASP A 67 -2.54 4.94 17.14
N TYR A 68 -1.54 5.22 16.30
CA TYR A 68 -1.11 4.36 15.21
C TYR A 68 -0.33 3.15 15.71
N ILE A 69 -0.93 1.97 15.63
CA ILE A 69 -0.33 0.71 16.06
C ILE A 69 0.40 0.08 14.87
N PRO A 70 1.72 -0.21 14.97
CA PRO A 70 2.43 -0.95 13.94
C PRO A 70 1.82 -2.34 13.73
N VAL A 71 1.68 -2.74 12.46
CA VAL A 71 1.39 -4.12 12.09
C VAL A 71 2.69 -4.92 12.17
N GLY A 72 2.93 -5.54 13.33
CA GLY A 72 4.09 -6.39 13.57
C GLY A 72 3.94 -7.78 12.95
N GLY A 73 5.03 -8.39 12.48
CA GLY A 73 5.04 -9.81 12.08
C GLY A 73 4.38 -10.15 10.75
N GLY A 74 4.09 -9.16 9.89
CA GLY A 74 3.57 -9.37 8.53
C GLY A 74 2.05 -9.49 8.42
N TYR A 75 1.33 -9.54 9.55
CA TYR A 75 -0.14 -9.54 9.56
C TYR A 75 -0.73 -8.80 10.77
N ALA A 76 -1.98 -8.34 10.65
CA ALA A 76 -2.77 -7.80 11.76
C ALA A 76 -4.22 -8.27 11.68
N ARG A 77 -4.84 -8.52 12.84
CA ARG A 77 -6.29 -8.74 12.92
C ARG A 77 -7.04 -7.42 12.70
N LEU A 78 -8.13 -7.51 11.96
CA LEU A 78 -9.04 -6.41 11.69
C LEU A 78 -10.21 -6.45 12.65
N TYR A 79 -10.51 -5.30 13.23
CA TYR A 79 -11.69 -5.07 14.06
C TYR A 79 -12.54 -3.96 13.44
N ALA A 80 -13.64 -3.55 14.09
CA ALA A 80 -14.64 -2.66 13.49
C ALA A 80 -14.05 -1.26 13.35
N GLY A 81 -14.21 -0.63 12.17
CA GLY A 81 -13.83 0.78 11.99
C GLY A 81 -12.34 1.06 11.79
N TYR A 82 -11.55 0.08 11.33
CA TYR A 82 -10.08 0.15 11.31
C TYR A 82 -9.44 0.76 10.04
N PHE A 83 -10.22 1.28 9.10
CA PHE A 83 -9.67 1.81 7.85
C PHE A 83 -10.16 3.22 7.55
N ASN A 84 -9.44 4.21 8.07
CA ASN A 84 -9.40 5.53 7.47
C ASN A 84 -7.95 5.83 7.07
N TYR A 85 -7.60 5.55 5.81
CA TYR A 85 -6.24 5.79 5.28
C TYR A 85 -6.06 7.22 4.75
N ASP A 86 -7.14 8.00 4.67
CA ASP A 86 -7.19 9.26 3.93
C ASP A 86 -6.68 10.46 4.74
N LEU A 87 -6.45 10.31 6.06
CA LEU A 87 -6.29 11.48 6.93
C LEU A 87 -4.98 11.57 7.74
N ASP A 88 -4.11 10.57 7.75
CA ASP A 88 -2.97 10.59 8.67
C ASP A 88 -1.76 9.73 8.18
N GLY A 89 -0.84 10.36 7.44
CA GLY A 89 0.56 9.92 7.43
C GLY A 89 0.97 8.78 6.48
N SER A 90 0.12 8.39 5.52
CA SER A 90 0.54 7.49 4.44
C SER A 90 1.48 8.23 3.47
N SER A 91 2.77 7.87 3.45
CA SER A 91 3.74 8.43 2.51
C SER A 91 4.08 7.45 1.40
N PHE A 92 4.05 7.94 0.16
CA PHE A 92 4.43 7.19 -1.04
C PHE A 92 5.60 7.89 -1.71
N THR A 93 6.55 7.10 -2.20
CA THR A 93 7.70 7.59 -2.98
C THR A 93 7.77 6.79 -4.25
N TYR A 94 7.60 7.48 -5.38
CA TYR A 94 7.66 6.89 -6.72
C TYR A 94 9.04 7.14 -7.30
N VAL A 95 9.72 6.08 -7.70
CA VAL A 95 11.08 6.10 -8.23
C VAL A 95 11.03 5.53 -9.65
N PRO A 96 11.28 6.34 -10.70
CA PRO A 96 11.38 5.82 -12.05
C PRO A 96 12.58 4.88 -12.14
N LEU A 97 12.38 3.71 -12.75
CA LEU A 97 13.50 2.86 -13.13
C LEU A 97 14.26 3.59 -14.24
N THR A 98 15.36 4.25 -13.85
CA THR A 98 16.29 4.79 -14.82
C THR A 98 16.93 3.57 -15.49
N PRO A 99 16.82 3.39 -16.82
CA PRO A 99 17.48 2.28 -17.48
C PRO A 99 18.98 2.39 -17.15
N ALA A 100 19.57 1.29 -16.68
CA ALA A 100 21.02 1.19 -16.68
C ALA A 100 21.46 1.43 -18.13
N ARG A 101 22.22 2.49 -18.39
CA ARG A 101 22.84 2.70 -19.71
C ARG A 101 23.58 1.42 -20.06
N GLN A 102 23.13 0.74 -21.12
CA GLN A 102 23.94 -0.28 -21.80
C GLN A 102 25.09 0.40 -22.52
#